data_AF-A0A845DI26-F1
#
_entry.id   AF-A0A845DI26-F1
#
_cell.length_a   1.000
_cell.length_b   1.000
_cell.length_c   1.000
_cell.angle_alpha   90.00
_cell.angle_beta   90.00
_cell.angle_gamma   90.00
#
_symmetry.space_group_name_H-M   'P 1'
#
loop_
_entity.id
_entity.type
_entity.pdbx_description
1 polymer ?
#
loop_
_entity_poly.entity_id
_entity_poly.type
_entity_poly.pdbx_seq_one_letter_code
_entity_poly.pdbx_strand_id
1 'polypeptide(L)'
;RAVLEAVAELSGWGTAPPESRARGVACFGSNTVVAQVAEVSVDEESGEITVHRVDCAVDCGLVVNPDGAKAQIEGNVMWGVGSTLIEQAYVKDGRLELSNFESYPLLTMRRAPDVRSVLVDTGIDTPYGMGEPPIGPVGAAIGNAFTAATGRRVRTLPMTPARVLDTLAGGGS
;
A
#
# COMPACT_ATOMS: atom_id res chain seq x y z
N ARG A 1 4.25 -7.09 -17.76
CA ARG A 1 3.66 -5.99 -18.57
C ARG A 1 2.16 -5.92 -18.37
N ALA A 2 1.41 -6.99 -18.67
CA ALA A 2 -0.05 -7.05 -18.52
C ALA A 2 -0.58 -6.54 -17.16
N VAL A 3 0.05 -6.94 -16.04
CA VAL A 3 -0.33 -6.49 -14.70
C VAL A 3 -0.21 -4.97 -14.50
N LEU A 4 0.83 -4.33 -15.06
CA LEU A 4 0.98 -2.87 -14.99
C LEU A 4 -0.05 -2.14 -15.86
N GLU A 5 -0.37 -2.68 -17.03
CA GLU A 5 -1.40 -2.12 -17.92
C GLU A 5 -2.79 -2.24 -17.28
N ALA A 6 -3.10 -3.38 -16.68
CA ALA A 6 -4.36 -3.62 -15.98
C ALA A 6 -4.57 -2.68 -14.79
N VAL A 7 -3.54 -2.46 -13.95
CA VAL A 7 -3.67 -1.51 -12.83
C VAL A 7 -3.73 -0.06 -13.32
N ALA A 8 -3.04 0.28 -14.41
CA ALA A 8 -3.09 1.60 -15.01
C ALA A 8 -4.50 1.91 -15.51
N GLU A 9 -5.15 0.98 -16.20
CA GLU A 9 -6.54 1.11 -16.63
C GLU A 9 -7.49 1.22 -15.44
N LEU A 10 -7.41 0.28 -14.49
CA LEU A 10 -8.27 0.25 -13.29
C LEU A 10 -8.21 1.55 -12.49
N SER A 11 -7.01 2.11 -12.31
CA SER A 11 -6.79 3.33 -11.52
C SER A 11 -7.07 4.62 -12.27
N GLY A 12 -7.28 4.57 -13.59
CA GLY A 12 -7.33 5.76 -14.45
C GLY A 12 -5.97 6.46 -14.53
N TRP A 13 -4.87 5.71 -14.50
CA TRP A 13 -3.52 6.25 -14.62
C TRP A 13 -3.36 7.09 -15.89
N GLY A 14 -2.62 8.20 -15.80
CA GLY A 14 -2.53 9.19 -16.87
C GLY A 14 -3.64 10.25 -16.87
N THR A 15 -4.67 10.10 -16.03
CA THR A 15 -5.62 11.17 -15.73
C THR A 15 -5.24 11.91 -14.45
N ALA A 16 -5.70 13.16 -14.30
CA ALA A 16 -5.54 13.90 -13.07
C ALA A 16 -6.32 13.20 -11.93
N PRO A 17 -5.72 12.99 -10.75
CA PRO A 17 -6.45 12.56 -9.57
C PRO A 17 -7.41 13.66 -9.08
N PRO A 18 -8.33 13.35 -8.15
CA PRO A 18 -9.11 14.37 -7.46
C PRO A 18 -8.21 15.43 -6.80
N GLU A 19 -8.76 16.62 -6.59
CA GLU A 19 -8.03 17.73 -5.96
C GLU A 19 -7.41 17.32 -4.62
N SER A 20 -6.19 17.80 -4.37
CA SER A 20 -5.40 17.50 -3.17
C SER A 20 -5.05 16.02 -2.97
N ARG A 21 -5.11 15.21 -4.05
CA ARG A 21 -4.65 13.81 -4.04
C ARG A 21 -3.54 13.59 -5.05
N ALA A 22 -2.72 12.59 -4.77
CA ALA A 22 -1.68 12.11 -5.68
C ALA A 22 -1.77 10.59 -5.83
N ARG A 23 -1.25 10.07 -6.95
CA ARG A 23 -1.18 8.64 -7.22
C ARG A 23 0.27 8.17 -7.26
N GLY A 24 0.54 7.02 -6.69
CA GLY A 24 1.83 6.35 -6.74
C GLY A 24 1.67 4.91 -7.17
N VAL A 25 2.53 4.47 -8.08
CA VAL A 25 2.52 3.11 -8.61
C VAL A 25 3.70 2.31 -8.06
N ALA A 26 3.48 1.04 -7.76
CA ALA A 26 4.55 0.09 -7.47
C ALA A 26 4.21 -1.30 -8.01
N CYS A 27 5.24 -2.11 -8.25
CA CYS A 27 5.09 -3.49 -8.66
C CYS A 27 6.01 -4.41 -7.88
N PHE A 28 5.55 -5.62 -7.65
CA PHE A 28 6.31 -6.72 -7.06
C PHE A 28 6.25 -7.91 -8.02
N GLY A 29 7.40 -8.53 -8.29
CA GLY A 29 7.53 -9.63 -9.24
C GLY A 29 8.11 -10.87 -8.59
N SER A 30 7.32 -11.94 -8.54
CA SER A 30 7.74 -13.32 -8.25
C SER A 30 7.01 -14.25 -9.23
N ASN A 31 6.71 -15.50 -8.84
CA ASN A 31 5.73 -16.33 -9.57
C ASN A 31 4.34 -15.67 -9.59
N THR A 32 3.97 -14.98 -8.51
CA THR A 32 2.82 -14.07 -8.49
C THR A 32 3.33 -12.65 -8.74
N VAL A 33 2.76 -11.98 -9.74
CA VAL A 33 3.11 -10.61 -10.14
C VAL A 33 1.99 -9.68 -9.71
N VAL A 34 2.34 -8.62 -8.99
CA VAL A 34 1.40 -7.64 -8.46
C VAL A 34 1.81 -6.24 -8.91
N ALA A 35 0.85 -5.42 -9.32
CA ALA A 35 1.03 -3.99 -9.43
C ALA A 35 -0.10 -3.27 -8.70
N GLN A 36 0.25 -2.18 -8.03
CA GLN A 36 -0.69 -1.37 -7.27
C GLN A 36 -0.53 0.11 -7.58
N VAL A 37 -1.66 0.81 -7.57
CA VAL A 37 -1.71 2.27 -7.55
C VAL A 37 -2.41 2.71 -6.26
N ALA A 38 -1.70 3.44 -5.41
CA ALA A 38 -2.26 4.07 -4.22
C ALA A 38 -2.64 5.53 -4.54
N GLU A 39 -3.86 5.93 -4.19
CA GLU A 39 -4.31 7.32 -4.21
C GLU A 39 -4.33 7.87 -2.79
N VAL A 40 -3.53 8.91 -2.53
CA VAL A 40 -3.33 9.46 -1.17
C VAL A 40 -3.51 10.97 -1.14
N SER A 41 -3.87 11.50 0.03
CA SER A 41 -3.67 12.92 0.36
C SER A 41 -2.69 13.04 1.53
N VAL A 42 -1.98 14.18 1.59
CA VAL A 42 -1.04 14.50 2.66
C VAL A 42 -1.51 15.80 3.31
N ASP A 43 -1.71 15.77 4.62
CA ASP A 43 -1.83 16.98 5.43
C ASP A 43 -0.42 17.40 5.84
N GLU A 44 0.06 18.51 5.28
CA GLU A 44 1.42 19.00 5.55
C GLU A 44 1.57 19.65 6.93
N GLU A 45 0.47 20.05 7.58
CA GLU A 45 0.50 20.63 8.93
C GLU A 45 0.58 19.53 10.01
N SER A 46 -0.20 18.45 9.85
CA SER A 46 -0.22 17.33 10.79
C SER A 46 0.77 16.22 10.44
N GLY A 47 1.19 16.11 9.17
CA GLY A 47 1.96 15.00 8.63
C GLY A 47 1.11 13.75 8.35
N GLU A 48 -0.21 13.82 8.44
CA GLU A 48 -1.09 12.67 8.22
C GLU A 48 -1.19 12.32 6.73
N ILE A 49 -0.85 11.06 6.41
CA ILE A 49 -1.12 10.46 5.10
C ILE A 49 -2.45 9.72 5.18
N THR A 50 -3.40 10.10 4.33
CA THR A 50 -4.66 9.37 4.15
C THR A 50 -4.60 8.58 2.85
N VAL A 51 -4.78 7.26 2.92
CA VAL A 51 -4.94 6.39 1.74
C VAL A 51 -6.42 6.30 1.41
N HIS A 52 -6.83 6.90 0.29
CA HIS A 52 -8.23 6.92 -0.11
C HIS A 52 -8.61 5.64 -0.84
N ARG A 53 -7.69 5.16 -1.70
CA ARG A 53 -7.93 4.01 -2.57
C ARG A 53 -6.64 3.29 -2.90
N VAL A 54 -6.71 1.98 -3.03
CA VAL A 54 -5.66 1.14 -3.61
C VAL A 54 -6.27 0.29 -4.73
N ASP A 55 -5.76 0.50 -5.93
CA ASP A 55 -6.08 -0.28 -7.12
C ASP A 55 -5.03 -1.38 -7.28
N CYS A 56 -5.42 -2.64 -7.39
CA CYS A 56 -4.51 -3.78 -7.40
C CYS A 56 -4.77 -4.70 -8.61
N ALA A 57 -3.75 -4.93 -9.43
CA ALA A 57 -3.77 -5.98 -10.43
C ALA A 57 -2.84 -7.11 -10.01
N VAL A 58 -3.29 -8.35 -10.16
CA VAL A 58 -2.53 -9.54 -9.80
C VAL A 58 -2.59 -10.58 -10.90
N ASP A 59 -1.44 -11.11 -11.30
CA ASP A 59 -1.33 -12.38 -12.02
C ASP A 59 -0.75 -13.42 -11.05
N CYS A 60 -1.57 -14.40 -10.66
CA CYS A 60 -1.18 -15.53 -9.80
C CYS A 60 -1.29 -16.88 -10.53
N GLY A 61 -1.23 -16.86 -11.87
CA GLY A 61 -1.50 -18.00 -12.72
C GLY A 61 -2.96 -18.46 -12.63
N LEU A 62 -3.18 -19.77 -12.52
CA LEU A 62 -4.53 -20.32 -12.47
C LEU A 62 -5.26 -19.90 -11.19
N VAL A 63 -6.31 -19.07 -11.35
CA VAL A 63 -7.19 -18.66 -10.26
C VAL A 63 -8.17 -19.78 -9.92
N VAL A 64 -7.90 -20.52 -8.85
CA VAL A 64 -8.77 -21.61 -8.38
C VAL A 64 -10.05 -21.09 -7.69
N ASN A 65 -9.92 -20.02 -6.89
CA ASN A 65 -11.03 -19.39 -6.18
C ASN A 65 -10.93 -17.86 -6.31
N PRO A 66 -11.65 -17.25 -7.27
CA PRO A 66 -11.59 -15.80 -7.51
C PRO A 66 -11.97 -14.95 -6.31
N ASP A 67 -13.00 -15.35 -5.55
CA ASP A 67 -13.47 -14.57 -4.39
C ASP A 67 -12.47 -14.66 -3.24
N GLY A 68 -11.90 -15.84 -3.01
CA GLY A 68 -10.81 -16.03 -2.05
C GLY A 68 -9.57 -15.21 -2.40
N ALA A 69 -9.21 -15.14 -3.69
CA ALA A 69 -8.10 -14.33 -4.16
C ALA A 69 -8.35 -12.83 -3.95
N LYS A 70 -9.55 -12.33 -4.24
CA LYS A 70 -9.94 -10.95 -3.96
C LYS A 70 -9.90 -10.62 -2.47
N ALA A 71 -10.43 -11.50 -1.62
CA ALA A 71 -10.36 -11.33 -0.16
C ALA A 71 -8.91 -11.30 0.37
N GLN A 72 -8.00 -12.10 -0.22
CA GLN A 72 -6.58 -12.02 0.10
C GLN A 72 -5.98 -10.67 -0.31
N ILE A 73 -6.32 -10.15 -1.49
CA ILE A 73 -5.88 -8.81 -1.93
C ILE A 73 -6.35 -7.74 -0.94
N GLU A 74 -7.62 -7.75 -0.57
CA GLU A 74 -8.19 -6.80 0.41
C GLU A 74 -7.46 -6.88 1.75
N GLY A 75 -7.31 -8.07 2.32
CA GLY A 75 -6.60 -8.27 3.59
C GLY A 75 -5.14 -7.81 3.56
N ASN A 76 -4.42 -8.14 2.48
CA ASN A 76 -3.04 -7.72 2.29
C ASN A 76 -2.90 -6.21 2.10
N VAL A 77 -3.84 -5.55 1.41
CA VAL A 77 -3.85 -4.09 1.30
C VAL A 77 -4.10 -3.45 2.65
N MET A 78 -5.07 -3.94 3.44
CA MET A 78 -5.30 -3.43 4.79
C MET A 78 -4.07 -3.58 5.68
N TRP A 79 -3.41 -4.75 5.64
CA TRP A 79 -2.20 -5.00 6.41
C TRP A 79 -1.03 -4.14 5.92
N GLY A 80 -0.86 -4.00 4.60
CA GLY A 80 0.16 -3.15 3.99
C GLY A 80 -0.01 -1.67 4.39
N VAL A 81 -1.23 -1.15 4.42
CA VAL A 81 -1.50 0.23 4.85
C VAL A 81 -1.20 0.40 6.34
N GLY A 82 -1.64 -0.54 7.19
CA GLY A 82 -1.36 -0.53 8.63
C GLY A 82 0.14 -0.54 8.94
N SER A 83 0.88 -1.50 8.37
CA SER A 83 2.33 -1.62 8.48
C SER A 83 3.11 -0.45 7.89
N THR A 84 2.58 0.18 6.84
CA THR A 84 3.23 1.34 6.21
C THR A 84 3.06 2.62 7.04
N LEU A 85 1.92 2.82 7.70
CA LEU A 85 1.57 4.12 8.29
C LEU A 85 1.49 4.15 9.82
N ILE A 86 1.30 3.01 10.46
CA ILE A 86 0.83 2.96 11.85
C ILE A 86 1.69 2.01 12.69
N GLU A 87 1.78 0.76 12.27
CA GLU A 87 2.26 -0.33 13.11
C GLU A 87 3.77 -0.22 13.38
N GLN A 88 4.14 -0.07 14.64
CA GLN A 88 5.52 -0.02 15.08
C GLN A 88 5.68 -0.76 16.40
N ALA A 89 6.70 -1.61 16.47
CA ALA A 89 7.07 -2.30 17.69
C ALA A 89 8.39 -1.78 18.24
N TYR A 90 8.45 -1.69 19.57
CA TYR A 90 9.61 -1.25 20.32
C TYR A 90 10.10 -2.38 21.20
N VAL A 91 11.41 -2.63 21.16
CA VAL A 91 12.10 -3.54 22.07
C VAL A 91 12.95 -2.71 23.01
N LYS A 92 12.74 -2.85 24.31
CA LYS A 92 13.54 -2.25 25.35
C LYS A 92 13.99 -3.32 26.33
N ASP A 93 15.28 -3.31 26.67
CA ASP A 93 15.88 -4.28 27.61
C ASP A 93 15.56 -5.75 27.25
N GLY A 94 15.53 -6.07 25.95
CA GLY A 94 15.22 -7.41 25.43
C GLY A 94 13.75 -7.81 25.49
N ARG A 95 12.83 -6.88 25.78
CA ARG A 95 11.38 -7.12 25.88
C ARG A 95 10.60 -6.20 24.96
N LEU A 96 9.51 -6.70 24.38
CA LEU A 96 8.55 -5.87 23.67
C LEU A 96 7.83 -4.95 24.67
N GLU A 97 7.79 -3.65 24.38
CA GLU A 97 7.03 -2.67 25.20
C GLU A 97 5.52 -2.67 24.87
N LEU A 98 5.13 -3.36 23.79
CA LEU A 98 3.75 -3.49 23.36
C LEU A 98 3.05 -4.57 24.19
N SER A 99 1.97 -4.21 24.88
CA SER A 99 1.21 -5.16 25.72
C SER A 99 -0.28 -5.24 25.38
N ASN A 100 -0.78 -4.33 24.53
CA ASN A 100 -2.20 -4.24 24.14
C ASN A 100 -2.35 -3.42 22.84
N PHE A 101 -3.57 -3.32 22.30
CA PHE A 101 -3.87 -2.55 21.08
C PHE A 101 -3.77 -1.03 21.25
N GLU A 102 -3.75 -0.53 22.49
CA GLU A 102 -3.50 0.90 22.76
C GLU A 102 -2.01 1.23 22.56
N SER A 103 -1.13 0.30 22.94
CA SER A 103 0.32 0.39 22.73
C SER A 103 0.76 -0.03 21.33
N TYR A 104 -0.03 -0.88 20.63
CA TYR A 104 0.18 -1.26 19.23
C TYR A 104 -1.06 -0.93 18.36
N PRO A 105 -1.16 0.29 17.84
CA PRO A 105 -2.31 0.69 17.05
C PRO A 105 -2.37 -0.08 15.72
N LEU A 106 -3.55 -0.61 15.41
CA LEU A 106 -3.86 -1.25 14.13
C LEU A 106 -4.67 -0.32 13.22
N LEU A 107 -4.72 -0.65 11.93
CA LEU A 107 -5.60 0.03 10.98
C LEU A 107 -7.06 -0.14 11.40
N THR A 108 -7.78 0.96 11.57
CA THR A 108 -9.20 0.95 11.91
C THR A 108 -10.07 1.07 10.65
N MET A 109 -11.34 0.67 10.73
CA MET A 109 -12.29 0.80 9.62
C MET A 109 -12.42 2.24 9.08
N ARG A 110 -12.22 3.26 9.93
CA ARG A 110 -12.24 4.67 9.50
C ARG A 110 -11.07 5.03 8.58
N ARG A 111 -9.94 4.33 8.72
CA ARG A 111 -8.71 4.56 7.94
C ARG A 111 -8.52 3.53 6.83
N ALA A 112 -9.49 2.61 6.66
CA ALA A 112 -9.47 1.61 5.61
C ALA A 112 -9.68 2.27 4.24
N PRO A 113 -8.81 2.05 3.25
CA PRO A 113 -9.01 2.55 1.89
C PRO A 113 -10.10 1.76 1.17
N ASP A 114 -10.64 2.35 0.10
CA ASP A 114 -11.35 1.58 -0.92
C ASP A 114 -10.34 0.67 -1.66
N VAL A 115 -10.68 -0.60 -1.87
CA VAL A 115 -9.81 -1.57 -2.53
C VAL A 115 -10.51 -2.08 -3.78
N ARG A 116 -9.90 -1.84 -4.94
CA ARG A 116 -10.38 -2.37 -6.22
C ARG A 116 -9.34 -3.34 -6.77
N SER A 117 -9.78 -4.48 -7.27
CA SER A 117 -8.87 -5.52 -7.74
C SER A 117 -9.27 -6.11 -9.09
N VAL A 118 -8.25 -6.49 -9.85
CA VAL A 118 -8.39 -7.28 -11.08
C VAL A 118 -7.43 -8.46 -11.05
N LEU A 119 -7.95 -9.65 -11.34
CA LEU A 119 -7.16 -10.86 -11.54
C LEU A 119 -6.84 -10.96 -13.03
N VAL A 120 -5.56 -10.92 -13.36
CA VAL A 120 -5.05 -10.89 -14.73
C VAL A 120 -4.79 -12.32 -15.17
N ASP A 121 -5.47 -12.75 -16.22
CA ASP A 121 -5.23 -14.04 -16.85
C ASP A 121 -4.19 -13.87 -17.98
N THR A 122 -3.04 -14.52 -17.82
CA THR A 122 -1.97 -14.56 -18.82
C THR A 122 -1.83 -15.92 -19.50
N GLY A 123 -2.77 -16.85 -19.25
CA GLY A 123 -2.78 -18.20 -19.81
C GLY A 123 -1.91 -19.20 -19.05
N ILE A 124 -1.40 -18.85 -17.87
CA ILE A 124 -0.65 -19.77 -17.00
C ILE A 124 -1.64 -20.71 -16.31
N ASP A 125 -1.50 -22.00 -16.55
CA ASP A 125 -2.38 -23.07 -16.02
C ASP A 125 -1.96 -23.60 -14.64
N THR A 126 -0.84 -23.11 -14.12
CA THR A 126 -0.31 -23.46 -12.80
C THR A 126 -0.75 -22.43 -11.76
N PRO A 127 -1.33 -22.83 -10.61
CA PRO A 127 -1.69 -21.89 -9.55
C PRO A 127 -0.46 -21.47 -8.75
N TYR A 128 -0.36 -20.18 -8.43
CA TYR A 128 0.68 -19.63 -7.56
C TYR A 128 0.11 -19.06 -6.25
N GLY A 129 1.03 -18.78 -5.31
CA GLY A 129 0.67 -18.32 -3.97
C GLY A 129 0.00 -16.93 -3.98
N MET A 130 -1.06 -16.79 -3.19
CA MET A 130 -1.84 -15.54 -3.07
C MET A 130 -1.82 -14.94 -1.66
N GLY A 131 -1.20 -15.63 -0.70
CA GLY A 131 -1.31 -15.27 0.72
C GLY A 131 -0.62 -13.96 1.11
N GLU A 132 0.58 -13.70 0.58
CA GLU A 132 1.38 -12.50 0.90
C GLU A 132 1.64 -11.57 -0.30
N PRO A 133 1.76 -12.02 -1.58
CA PRO A 133 2.27 -11.16 -2.64
C PRO A 133 1.65 -9.75 -2.77
N PRO A 134 0.33 -9.53 -2.53
CA PRO A 134 -0.25 -8.20 -2.61
C PRO A 134 0.22 -7.22 -1.53
N ILE A 135 0.81 -7.66 -0.42
CA ILE A 135 1.31 -6.72 0.60
C ILE A 135 2.55 -5.96 0.11
N GLY A 136 3.37 -6.63 -0.70
CA GLY A 136 4.70 -6.15 -1.10
C GLY A 136 4.70 -4.72 -1.68
N PRO A 137 3.88 -4.42 -2.69
CA PRO A 137 3.91 -3.11 -3.33
C PRO A 137 3.18 -1.99 -2.56
N VAL A 138 2.43 -2.29 -1.48
CA VAL A 138 1.56 -1.29 -0.81
C VAL A 138 2.37 -0.10 -0.29
N GLY A 139 3.41 -0.35 0.50
CA GLY A 139 4.23 0.72 1.09
C GLY A 139 4.98 1.55 0.05
N ALA A 140 5.44 0.91 -1.02
CA ALA A 140 6.11 1.59 -2.13
C ALA A 140 5.12 2.44 -2.95
N ALA A 141 3.91 1.96 -3.20
CA ALA A 141 2.87 2.72 -3.89
C ALA A 141 2.47 3.98 -3.09
N ILE A 142 2.27 3.83 -1.78
CA ILE A 142 2.00 4.96 -0.86
C ILE A 142 3.17 5.95 -0.85
N GLY A 143 4.41 5.47 -0.70
CA GLY A 143 5.60 6.32 -0.71
C GLY A 143 5.80 7.08 -2.02
N ASN A 144 5.52 6.43 -3.16
CA ASN A 144 5.56 7.08 -4.47
C ASN A 144 4.45 8.13 -4.61
N ALA A 145 3.27 7.88 -4.06
CA ALA A 145 2.14 8.83 -4.06
C ALA A 145 2.47 10.05 -3.19
N PHE A 146 3.06 9.82 -2.01
CA PHE A 146 3.59 10.87 -1.15
C PHE A 146 4.64 11.72 -1.87
N THR A 147 5.58 11.09 -2.58
CA THR A 147 6.58 11.83 -3.38
C THR A 147 5.96 12.63 -4.51
N ALA A 148 4.94 12.08 -5.17
CA ALA A 148 4.21 12.81 -6.22
C ALA A 148 3.45 14.02 -5.64
N ALA A 149 2.90 13.92 -4.44
CA ALA A 149 2.20 15.03 -3.77
C ALA A 149 3.15 16.14 -3.31
N THR A 150 4.29 15.78 -2.72
CA THR A 150 5.11 16.71 -1.90
C THR A 150 6.48 17.04 -2.52
N GLY A 151 6.92 16.28 -3.52
CA GLY A 151 8.29 16.34 -4.03
C GLY A 151 9.36 15.85 -3.03
N ARG A 152 8.96 15.23 -1.91
CA ARG A 152 9.86 14.68 -0.88
C ARG A 152 9.73 13.16 -0.80
N ARG A 153 10.67 12.48 -0.13
CA ARG A 153 10.65 11.02 0.00
C ARG A 153 10.95 10.60 1.43
N VAL A 154 9.95 10.01 2.09
CA VAL A 154 10.14 9.30 3.35
C VAL A 154 10.86 7.98 3.06
N ARG A 155 11.93 7.69 3.81
CA ARG A 155 12.74 6.46 3.64
C ARG A 155 12.65 5.48 4.81
N THR A 156 11.92 5.84 5.84
CA THR A 156 11.80 5.06 7.07
C THR A 156 10.34 4.66 7.30
N LEU A 157 10.10 3.38 7.51
CA LEU A 157 8.78 2.83 7.86
C LEU A 157 8.63 2.61 9.37
N PRO A 158 7.40 2.70 9.91
CA PRO A 158 6.24 3.31 9.27
C PRO A 158 6.40 4.81 8.99
N MET A 159 5.69 5.35 8.00
CA MET A 159 5.61 6.78 7.66
C MET A 159 4.69 7.50 8.65
N THR A 160 5.10 7.54 9.92
CA THR A 160 4.34 8.19 10.98
C THR A 160 4.26 9.71 10.74
N PRO A 161 3.25 10.41 11.30
CA PRO A 161 3.13 11.86 11.16
C PRO A 161 4.41 12.62 11.53
N ALA A 162 5.08 12.22 12.62
CA ALA A 162 6.36 12.80 13.03
C ALA A 162 7.47 12.66 11.97
N ARG A 163 7.59 11.48 11.34
CA ARG A 163 8.58 11.22 10.27
C ARG A 163 8.23 11.96 8.98
N VAL A 164 6.94 12.09 8.68
CA VAL A 164 6.46 12.87 7.54
C VAL A 164 6.80 14.34 7.73
N LEU A 165 6.50 14.92 8.91
CA LEU A 165 6.83 16.31 9.22
C LEU A 165 8.34 16.59 9.14
N ASP A 166 9.16 15.71 9.69
CA ASP A 166 10.63 15.80 9.58
C ASP A 166 11.08 15.81 8.11
N THR A 167 10.53 14.89 7.30
CA THR A 167 10.80 14.80 5.87
C THR A 167 10.38 16.06 5.10
N LEU A 168 9.22 16.64 5.43
CA LEU A 168 8.72 17.88 4.82
C LEU A 168 9.59 19.08 5.18
N ALA A 169 10.09 19.14 6.42
CA ALA A 169 11.00 20.17 6.90
C ALA A 169 12.42 20.09 6.30
N GLY A 170 12.73 19.02 5.55
CA GLY A 170 14.05 18.79 4.95
C GLY A 170 15.01 17.99 5.83
N GLY A 171 14.53 17.44 6.95
CA GLY A 171 15.22 16.41 7.73
C GLY A 171 15.13 15.08 6.99
N GLY A 172 16.18 14.72 6.28
CA GLY A 172 16.31 13.40 5.67
C GLY A 172 17.42 12.63 6.37
N SER A 173 17.07 11.81 7.36
CA SER A 173 17.93 10.71 7.84
C SER A 173 17.63 9.41 7.08
#